data_AF-A0A1B8HSV0-F1
#
_entry.id   AF-A0A1B8HSV0-F1
#
_cell.length_a   1.000
_cell.length_b   1.000
_cell.length_c   1.000
_cell.angle_alpha   90.00
_cell.angle_beta   90.00
_cell.angle_gamma   90.00
#
_symmetry.space_group_name_H-M   'P 1'
#
loop_
_entity.id
_entity.type
_entity.pdbx_description
1 polymer ?
#
loop_
_entity_poly.entity_id
_entity_poly.type
_entity_poly.pdbx_seq_one_letter_code
_entity_poly.pdbx_strand_id
1 'polypeptide(L)' 'MSKILQILAKAILRPATLIKGTVNDINDHGGQQEINTKDKFFVNPDGSISLNPNSEAVQKAFAANIEKLKSNSKE' A
#
# COMPACT_ATOMS: atom_id res chain seq x y z
N MET A 1 -11.54 -12.07 -41.27
CA MET A 1 -11.99 -11.19 -40.15
C MET A 1 -10.76 -10.58 -39.48
N SER A 2 -10.68 -9.25 -39.38
CA SER A 2 -9.55 -8.55 -38.75
C SER A 2 -9.45 -8.90 -37.26
N LYS A 3 -8.23 -9.12 -36.75
CA LYS A 3 -7.96 -9.49 -35.33
C LYS A 3 -8.55 -8.47 -34.34
N ILE A 4 -8.59 -7.20 -34.74
CA ILE A 4 -9.16 -6.10 -33.93
C ILE A 4 -10.66 -6.29 -33.71
N LEU A 5 -11.39 -6.71 -34.74
CA LEU A 5 -12.84 -6.96 -34.65
C LEU A 5 -13.16 -8.13 -33.72
N GLN A 6 -12.30 -9.15 -33.69
CA GLN A 6 -12.46 -10.29 -32.79
C GLN A 6 -12.23 -9.90 -31.31
N ILE A 7 -11.28 -9.00 -31.04
CA ILE A 7 -10.99 -8.51 -29.70
C ILE A 7 -12.16 -7.67 -29.18
N LEU A 8 -12.69 -6.76 -30.00
CA LEU A 8 -13.87 -5.94 -29.64
C LEU A 8 -15.10 -6.81 -29.38
N ALA A 9 -15.36 -7.81 -30.24
CA ALA A 9 -16.47 -8.73 -30.03
C ALA A 9 -16.32 -9.54 -28.72
N LYS A 10 -15.09 -9.99 -28.39
CA LYS A 10 -14.81 -10.69 -27.12
C LYS A 10 -14.99 -9.78 -25.90
N ALA A 11 -14.62 -8.50 -26.00
CA ALA A 11 -14.80 -7.54 -24.93
C ALA A 11 -16.28 -7.27 -24.61
N ILE A 12 -17.13 -7.19 -25.65
CA ILE A 12 -18.58 -7.00 -25.50
C ILE A 12 -19.25 -8.27 -24.96
N LEU A 13 -18.90 -9.45 -25.48
CA LEU A 13 -19.52 -10.70 -25.07
C LEU A 13 -19.05 -11.21 -23.68
N ARG A 14 -17.84 -10.84 -23.23
CA ARG A 14 -17.27 -11.35 -21.98
C ARG A 14 -16.49 -10.27 -21.22
N PRO A 15 -17.17 -9.22 -20.69
CA PRO A 15 -16.51 -8.15 -19.95
C PRO A 15 -15.76 -8.67 -18.72
N ALA A 16 -16.29 -9.70 -18.05
CA ALA A 16 -15.70 -10.27 -16.82
C ALA A 16 -14.32 -10.93 -17.02
N THR A 17 -13.98 -11.40 -18.24
CA THR A 17 -12.66 -11.99 -18.51
C THR A 17 -11.54 -10.97 -18.65
N LEU A 18 -11.85 -9.71 -18.98
CA LEU A 18 -10.86 -8.63 -19.04
C LEU A 18 -10.51 -8.12 -17.63
N ILE A 19 -11.50 -8.07 -16.74
CA ILE A 19 -11.34 -7.59 -15.37
C ILE A 19 -10.52 -8.58 -14.52
N LYS A 20 -10.66 -9.89 -14.76
CA LYS A 20 -9.86 -10.91 -14.06
C LYS A 20 -8.36 -10.83 -14.38
N GLY A 21 -7.97 -10.38 -15.57
CA GLY A 21 -6.56 -10.25 -15.93
C GLY A 21 -5.86 -9.06 -15.26
N THR A 22 -6.58 -7.97 -15.01
CA THR A 22 -6.02 -6.74 -14.42
C THR A 22 -6.12 -6.69 -12.90
N VAL A 23 -7.02 -7.45 -12.28
CA VAL A 23 -7.23 -7.44 -10.82
C VAL A 23 -6.46 -8.55 -10.10
N ASN A 24 -6.12 -9.65 -10.78
CA ASN A 24 -5.34 -10.73 -10.16
C ASN A 24 -3.84 -10.40 -10.00
N ASP A 25 -3.30 -9.45 -10.74
CA ASP A 25 -1.88 -9.05 -10.64
C ASP A 25 -1.57 -8.18 -9.40
N ILE A 26 -2.61 -7.76 -8.66
CA ILE A 26 -2.44 -6.91 -7.47
C ILE A 26 -2.26 -7.75 -6.19
N ASN A 27 -2.54 -9.06 -6.23
CA ASN A 27 -2.66 -9.89 -5.02
C ASN A 27 -1.72 -11.11 -4.98
N ASP A 28 -0.52 -11.03 -5.55
CA ASP A 28 0.45 -12.13 -5.42
C ASP A 28 1.89 -11.65 -5.14
N HIS A 29 2.08 -10.93 -4.04
CA HIS A 29 3.39 -10.77 -3.40
C HIS A 29 3.37 -11.41 -2.01
N GLY A 30 3.18 -12.73 -1.98
CA GLY A 30 3.41 -13.58 -0.80
C GLY A 30 4.89 -13.80 -0.48
N GLY A 31 5.77 -12.86 -0.83
CA GLY A 31 7.14 -12.83 -0.32
C GLY A 31 7.12 -12.19 1.06
N GLN A 32 7.81 -12.78 2.04
CA GLN A 32 8.11 -12.08 3.29
C GLN A 32 8.81 -10.76 2.93
N GLN A 33 8.04 -9.67 2.97
CA GLN A 33 8.53 -8.35 2.62
C GLN A 33 9.61 -8.01 3.64
N GLU A 34 10.84 -7.85 3.16
CA GLU A 34 11.98 -7.48 4.00
C GLU A 34 11.58 -6.24 4.81
N ILE A 35 11.68 -6.34 6.14
CA ILE A 35 11.23 -5.26 7.03
C ILE A 35 12.16 -4.07 6.82
N ASN A 36 11.73 -3.12 6.00
CA ASN A 36 12.46 -1.90 5.77
C ASN A 36 12.41 -1.03 7.03
N THR A 37 13.53 -0.88 7.70
CA THR A 37 13.69 -0.06 8.92
C THR A 37 14.24 1.34 8.65
N LYS A 38 14.68 1.61 7.42
CA LYS A 38 15.33 2.87 7.04
C LYS A 38 14.34 3.98 6.70
N ASP A 39 13.24 3.62 6.04
CA ASP A 39 12.22 4.61 5.65
C ASP A 39 11.39 5.04 6.85
N LYS A 40 11.12 6.35 6.97
CA LYS A 40 10.35 6.92 8.09
C LYS A 40 8.84 6.95 7.82
N PHE A 41 8.44 6.96 6.56
CA PHE A 41 7.05 7.01 6.14
C PHE A 41 6.90 6.33 4.78
N PHE A 42 5.67 5.94 4.45
CA PHE A 42 5.29 5.39 3.16
C PHE A 42 4.06 6.12 2.63
N VAL A 43 3.98 6.23 1.30
CA VAL A 43 2.81 6.75 0.60
C VAL A 43 2.00 5.56 0.11
N ASN A 44 0.76 5.46 0.58
CA ASN A 44 -0.16 4.42 0.19
C ASN A 44 -0.72 4.68 -1.22
N PRO A 45 -1.26 3.66 -1.91
CA PRO A 45 -1.83 3.82 -3.24
C PRO A 45 -2.99 4.83 -3.32
N ASP A 46 -3.69 5.08 -2.22
CA ASP A 46 -4.74 6.08 -2.09
C ASP A 46 -4.21 7.51 -1.86
N GLY A 47 -2.89 7.69 -1.86
CA GLY A 47 -2.21 8.97 -1.61
C GLY A 47 -2.06 9.32 -0.12
N SER A 48 -2.55 8.49 0.80
CA SER A 48 -2.37 8.72 2.24
C SER A 48 -0.92 8.45 2.65
N ILE A 49 -0.46 9.15 3.69
CA ILE A 49 0.90 9.01 4.23
C ILE A 49 0.82 8.33 5.58
N SER A 50 1.54 7.22 5.73
CA SER A 50 1.63 6.46 6.97
C SER A 50 3.06 6.47 7.49
N LEU A 51 3.23 6.53 8.81
CA LEU A 51 4.54 6.41 9.44
C LEU A 51 4.98 4.93 9.49
N ASN A 52 6.27 4.68 9.31
CA ASN A 52 6.81 3.34 9.42
C ASN A 52 7.01 2.95 10.90
N PRO A 53 6.22 2.00 11.44
CA PRO A 53 6.38 1.59 12.84
C PRO A 53 7.70 0.86 13.10
N ASN A 54 8.34 0.32 12.05
CA ASN A 54 9.61 -0.39 12.16
C ASN A 54 10.83 0.54 12.08
N SER A 55 10.63 1.83 11.83
CA SER A 55 11.71 2.82 11.81
C SER A 55 12.14 3.20 13.21
N GLU A 56 13.43 3.03 13.52
CA GLU A 56 14.00 3.41 14.82
C GLU A 56 13.78 4.89 15.13
N ALA A 57 13.88 5.76 14.11
CA ALA A 57 13.66 7.19 14.26
C ALA A 57 12.21 7.51 14.64
N VAL A 58 11.25 6.81 14.02
CA VAL A 58 9.82 6.96 14.33
C VAL A 58 9.54 6.51 15.76
N GLN A 59 10.03 5.33 16.15
CA GLN A 59 9.85 4.80 17.52
C GLN A 59 10.41 5.76 18.59
N LYS A 60 11.62 6.30 18.38
CA LYS A 60 12.23 7.28 19.29
C LYS A 60 11.38 8.55 19.42
N ALA A 61 10.89 9.08 18.30
CA ALA A 61 10.04 10.26 18.30
C ALA A 61 8.72 10.02 19.05
N PHE A 62 8.09 8.85 18.86
CA PHE A 62 6.88 8.48 19.60
C PHE A 62 7.15 8.37 21.10
N ALA A 63 8.23 7.71 21.52
CA ALA A 63 8.58 7.58 22.93
C ALA A 63 8.78 8.96 23.61
N ALA A 64 9.54 9.84 22.96
CA ALA A 64 9.79 11.20 23.46
C ALA A 64 8.50 12.02 23.55
N ASN A 65 7.60 11.90 22.58
CA ASN A 65 6.31 12.58 22.61
C ASN A 65 5.43 12.07 23.75
N ILE A 66 5.39 10.76 24.00
CA ILE A 66 4.64 10.17 25.12
C ILE A 66 5.20 10.67 26.46
N GLU A 67 6.52 10.74 26.61
CA GLU A 67 7.16 11.26 27.81
C GLU A 67 6.81 12.73 28.05
N LYS A 68 6.90 13.56 26.99
CA LYS A 68 6.51 14.97 27.04
C LYS A 68 5.03 15.17 27.39
N LEU A 69 4.15 14.33 26.89
CA LEU A 69 2.72 14.38 27.24
C LEU A 69 2.50 14.02 28.72
N LYS A 70 3.26 13.06 29.26
CA LYS A 70 3.20 12.67 30.68
C LYS A 70 3.79 13.71 31.62
N SER A 71 4.83 14.45 31.21
CA SER A 71 5.39 15.53 32.02
C SER A 71 4.45 16.72 32.10
N ASN A 72 3.71 17.01 31.03
CA ASN A 72 2.79 18.15 30.96
C ASN A 72 1.44 17.91 31.63
N SER A 73 1.09 16.67 32.01
CA SER A 73 -0.15 16.36 32.72
C SER A 73 -0.03 16.46 34.25
N LYS A 74 1.12 16.92 34.77
CA LYS A 74 1.40 17.10 36.20
C LYS A 74 1.39 18.57 36.67
N GLU A 75 1.11 19.52 35.79
CA GLU A 75 0.73 20.90 36.16
C GLU A 75 -0.80 21.03 36.27
#